data_AF-A0AB35FTW9-F1
#
_entry.id   AF-A0AB35FTW9-F1
#
_cell.length_a   1.000
_cell.length_b   1.000
_cell.length_c   1.000
_cell.angle_alpha   90.00
_cell.angle_beta   90.00
_cell.angle_gamma   90.00
#
_symmetry.space_group_name_H-M   'P 1'
#
loop_
_entity.id
_entity.type
_entity.pdbx_description
1 polymer ?
#
loop_
_entity_poly.entity_id
_entity_poly.type
_entity_poly.pdbx_seq_one_letter_code
_entity_poly.pdbx_strand_id
1 'polypeptide(L)'
;MKSKTKKKNKNKRKVKVQGNKFILWLEKHWIVEALLGYIFFIMVGLGVGYLTFGNESIPAPLREFSYISPLYLNLFLLVTFPFYSWFGSLRGEGSNSLEDISEFFLYLNGLIFLFHCFVGIRLKHGKGFLPPLISLDSRYVWFPIATYLIFFFISALTILILKYNEKKREKHDQRKFN
;
A
#
# COMPACT_ATOMS: atom_id res chain seq x y z
N MET A 1 54.88 -17.91 -11.08
CA MET A 1 53.95 -17.95 -9.94
C MET A 1 52.85 -16.90 -10.14
N LYS A 2 51.72 -17.24 -10.77
CA LYS A 2 50.57 -16.31 -11.00
C LYS A 2 49.43 -16.72 -10.08
N SER A 3 49.29 -16.01 -8.97
CA SER A 3 48.30 -16.30 -7.93
C SER A 3 46.90 -15.85 -8.36
N LYS A 4 46.01 -16.84 -8.48
CA LYS A 4 44.59 -16.87 -8.06
C LYS A 4 43.93 -15.52 -7.69
N THR A 5 43.52 -14.71 -8.68
CA THR A 5 42.63 -13.54 -8.45
C THR A 5 41.34 -13.60 -9.26
N LYS A 6 40.71 -14.78 -9.37
CA LYS A 6 39.38 -14.94 -10.02
C LYS A 6 38.35 -15.72 -9.19
N LYS A 7 38.54 -15.85 -7.87
CA LYS A 7 37.65 -16.69 -7.02
C LYS A 7 36.82 -15.93 -5.97
N LYS A 8 36.93 -14.60 -5.86
CA LYS A 8 36.26 -13.83 -4.78
C LYS A 8 34.90 -13.21 -5.16
N ASN A 9 34.60 -12.98 -6.46
CA ASN A 9 33.31 -12.40 -6.87
C ASN A 9 32.19 -13.43 -7.11
N LYS A 10 32.49 -14.73 -7.28
CA LYS A 10 31.45 -15.77 -7.42
C LYS A 10 30.79 -16.16 -6.09
N ASN A 11 31.43 -15.88 -4.95
CA ASN A 11 30.88 -16.26 -3.64
C ASN A 11 29.86 -15.26 -3.09
N LYS A 12 29.94 -13.97 -3.42
CA LYS A 12 28.91 -12.99 -2.96
C LYS A 12 27.54 -13.23 -3.61
N ARG A 13 27.51 -13.74 -4.85
CA ARG A 13 26.27 -14.14 -5.53
C ARG A 13 25.72 -15.47 -5.01
N LYS A 14 26.57 -16.35 -4.44
CA LYS A 14 26.14 -17.64 -3.87
C LYS A 14 25.71 -17.55 -2.41
N VAL A 15 26.27 -16.62 -1.63
CA VAL A 15 25.91 -16.45 -0.20
C VAL A 15 24.59 -15.68 -0.03
N LYS A 16 24.20 -14.82 -0.99
CA LYS A 16 22.87 -14.18 -1.01
C LYS A 16 21.76 -15.12 -1.55
N VAL A 17 22.14 -16.23 -2.18
CA VAL A 17 21.26 -17.27 -2.74
C VAL A 17 21.34 -18.54 -1.88
N GLN A 18 21.34 -18.35 -0.56
CA GLN A 18 20.88 -19.39 0.36
C GLN A 18 19.40 -19.12 0.70
N GLY A 19 18.64 -18.71 -0.32
CA GLY A 19 17.21 -18.43 -0.22
C GLY A 19 16.47 -19.71 0.11
N ASN A 20 15.53 -19.62 1.06
CA ASN A 20 14.71 -20.73 1.53
C ASN A 20 14.32 -21.67 0.38
N LYS A 21 14.49 -22.99 0.57
CA LYS A 21 14.12 -24.01 -0.44
C LYS A 21 12.70 -23.81 -0.98
N PHE A 22 11.82 -23.26 -0.14
CA PHE A 22 10.46 -22.85 -0.47
C PHE A 22 10.36 -21.71 -1.49
N ILE A 23 11.17 -20.66 -1.37
CA ILE A 23 11.18 -19.51 -2.29
C ILE A 23 11.70 -19.95 -3.66
N LEU A 24 12.76 -20.75 -3.67
CA LEU A 24 13.36 -21.28 -4.90
C LEU A 24 12.42 -22.27 -5.62
N TRP A 25 11.59 -22.98 -4.85
CA TRP A 25 10.53 -23.82 -5.37
C TRP A 25 9.35 -22.99 -5.90
N LEU A 26 8.92 -21.95 -5.19
CA LEU A 26 7.87 -21.01 -5.62
C LEU A 26 8.23 -20.29 -6.92
N GLU A 27 9.47 -19.82 -7.04
CA GLU A 27 9.98 -19.16 -8.26
C GLU A 27 9.89 -20.09 -9.49
N LYS A 28 10.08 -21.40 -9.29
CA LYS A 28 9.93 -22.41 -10.35
C LYS A 28 8.46 -22.69 -10.70
N HIS A 29 7.54 -22.42 -9.77
CA HIS A 29 6.11 -22.68 -9.90
C HIS A 29 5.29 -21.38 -9.86
N TRP A 30 5.54 -20.50 -10.83
CA TRP A 30 4.91 -19.18 -10.92
C TRP A 30 3.37 -19.19 -10.83
N ILE A 31 2.70 -20.26 -11.27
CA ILE A 31 1.25 -20.46 -11.15
C ILE A 31 0.79 -20.63 -9.70
N VAL A 32 1.53 -21.42 -8.91
CA VAL A 32 1.22 -21.64 -7.49
C VAL A 32 1.38 -20.33 -6.72
N GLU A 33 2.41 -19.57 -7.06
CA GLU A 33 2.63 -18.26 -6.49
C GLU A 33 1.49 -17.28 -6.81
N ALA A 34 1.09 -17.19 -8.08
CA ALA A 34 -0.03 -16.36 -8.50
C ALA A 34 -1.33 -16.75 -7.79
N LEU A 35 -1.59 -18.05 -7.62
CA LEU A 35 -2.75 -18.55 -6.87
C LEU A 35 -2.69 -18.14 -5.40
N LEU A 36 -1.54 -18.26 -4.74
CA LEU A 36 -1.38 -17.89 -3.34
C LEU A 36 -1.61 -16.39 -3.13
N GLY A 37 -1.02 -15.55 -4.00
CA GLY A 37 -1.24 -14.11 -3.98
C GLY A 37 -2.71 -13.74 -4.22
N TYR A 38 -3.39 -14.43 -5.14
CA TYR A 38 -4.80 -14.22 -5.43
C TYR A 38 -5.73 -14.62 -4.27
N ILE A 39 -5.48 -15.77 -3.64
CA ILE A 39 -6.25 -16.22 -2.46
C ILE A 39 -6.08 -15.21 -1.33
N PHE A 40 -4.85 -14.75 -1.07
CA PHE A 40 -4.61 -13.72 -0.06
C PHE A 40 -5.35 -12.43 -0.40
N PHE A 41 -5.29 -11.98 -1.66
CA PHE A 41 -6.00 -10.79 -2.12
C PHE A 41 -7.52 -10.87 -1.86
N ILE A 42 -8.14 -12.01 -2.19
CA ILE A 42 -9.57 -12.24 -1.90
C ILE A 42 -9.83 -12.22 -0.40
N MET A 43 -9.01 -12.92 0.39
CA MET A 43 -9.19 -13.00 1.85
C MET A 43 -9.10 -11.62 2.50
N VAL A 44 -8.15 -10.78 2.08
CA VAL A 44 -8.05 -9.40 2.56
C VAL A 44 -9.26 -8.58 2.12
N GLY A 45 -9.71 -8.73 0.87
CA GLY A 45 -10.88 -8.02 0.36
C GLY A 45 -12.15 -8.36 1.14
N LEU A 46 -12.39 -9.64 1.39
CA LEU A 46 -13.51 -10.11 2.20
C LEU A 46 -13.37 -9.72 3.67
N GLY A 47 -12.18 -9.82 4.26
CA GLY A 47 -11.93 -9.45 5.65
C GLY A 47 -12.14 -7.96 5.91
N VAL A 48 -11.56 -7.10 5.06
CA VAL A 48 -11.76 -5.65 5.12
C VAL A 48 -13.22 -5.29 4.80
N GLY A 49 -13.84 -6.01 3.86
CA GLY A 49 -15.25 -5.84 3.52
C GLY A 49 -16.16 -6.14 4.72
N TYR A 50 -15.94 -7.28 5.37
CA TYR A 50 -16.65 -7.64 6.60
C TYR A 50 -16.44 -6.59 7.71
N LEU A 51 -15.21 -6.12 7.92
CA LEU A 51 -14.88 -5.11 8.92
C LEU A 51 -15.53 -3.74 8.66
N THR A 52 -15.76 -3.40 7.39
CA THR A 52 -16.32 -2.10 7.00
C THR A 52 -17.84 -2.16 6.87
N PHE A 53 -18.36 -3.04 6.01
CA PHE A 53 -19.79 -3.18 5.72
C PHE A 53 -20.56 -3.94 6.79
N GLY A 54 -19.92 -4.88 7.49
CA GLY A 54 -20.55 -5.71 8.52
C GLY A 54 -20.48 -5.13 9.94
N ASN A 55 -19.85 -3.98 10.13
CA ASN A 55 -19.63 -3.41 11.45
C ASN A 55 -20.81 -2.56 11.92
N GLU A 56 -21.49 -3.02 12.97
CA GLU A 56 -22.64 -2.34 13.57
C GLU A 56 -22.28 -1.00 14.26
N SER A 57 -21.02 -0.78 14.62
CA SER A 57 -20.57 0.51 15.16
C SER A 57 -20.65 1.65 14.14
N ILE A 58 -20.68 1.32 12.84
CA ILE A 58 -20.87 2.31 11.78
C ILE A 58 -22.38 2.42 11.50
N PRO A 59 -22.98 3.63 11.60
CA PRO A 59 -24.38 3.86 11.28
C PRO A 59 -24.76 3.31 9.90
N ALA A 60 -25.94 2.70 9.79
CA ALA A 60 -26.39 2.06 8.55
C ALA A 60 -26.30 2.94 7.29
N PRO A 61 -26.64 4.25 7.31
CA PRO A 61 -26.50 5.11 6.13
C PRO A 61 -25.05 5.27 5.66
N LEU A 62 -24.09 5.21 6.59
CA LEU A 62 -22.66 5.32 6.26
C LEU A 62 -22.08 4.03 5.71
N ARG A 63 -22.74 2.88 5.90
CA ARG A 63 -22.30 1.58 5.35
C ARG A 63 -22.67 1.39 3.89
N GLU A 64 -23.41 2.33 3.28
CA GLU A 64 -23.61 2.29 1.84
C GLU A 64 -22.27 2.46 1.13
N PHE A 65 -22.09 1.70 0.04
CA PHE A 65 -20.85 1.67 -0.74
C PHE A 65 -20.38 3.08 -1.17
N SER A 66 -21.32 3.97 -1.45
CA SER A 66 -21.06 5.36 -1.83
C SER A 66 -20.25 6.14 -0.78
N TYR A 67 -20.47 5.87 0.51
CA TYR A 67 -19.80 6.57 1.61
C TYR A 67 -18.59 5.80 2.14
N ILE A 68 -18.68 4.47 2.25
CA ILE A 68 -17.65 3.66 2.90
C ILE A 68 -16.53 3.20 1.97
N SER A 69 -16.72 3.28 0.65
CA SER A 69 -15.71 2.86 -0.33
C SER A 69 -14.33 3.53 -0.15
N PRO A 70 -14.19 4.82 0.24
CA PRO A 70 -12.86 5.38 0.49
C PRO A 70 -12.16 4.71 1.67
N LEU A 71 -12.91 4.36 2.73
CA LEU A 71 -12.38 3.66 3.89
C LEU A 71 -11.98 2.22 3.52
N TYR A 72 -12.88 1.51 2.83
CA TYR A 72 -12.62 0.15 2.36
C TYR A 72 -11.37 0.08 1.48
N LEU A 73 -11.26 0.95 0.46
CA LEU A 73 -10.11 0.97 -0.45
C LEU A 73 -8.81 1.30 0.27
N ASN A 74 -8.82 2.29 1.17
CA ASN A 74 -7.63 2.63 1.94
C ASN A 74 -7.17 1.48 2.84
N LEU A 75 -8.08 0.86 3.60
CA LEU A 75 -7.75 -0.28 4.47
C LEU A 75 -7.28 -1.49 3.68
N PHE A 76 -7.94 -1.76 2.54
CA PHE A 76 -7.55 -2.83 1.64
C PHE A 76 -6.11 -2.65 1.15
N LEU A 77 -5.80 -1.47 0.59
CA LEU A 77 -4.45 -1.15 0.12
C LEU A 77 -3.42 -1.16 1.27
N LEU A 78 -3.83 -0.77 2.49
CA LEU A 78 -2.94 -0.68 3.64
C LEU A 78 -2.43 -2.06 4.06
N VAL A 79 -3.24 -3.10 3.88
CA VAL A 79 -2.85 -4.49 4.15
C VAL A 79 -2.16 -5.10 2.92
N THR A 80 -2.70 -4.87 1.74
CA THR A 80 -2.25 -5.52 0.51
C THR A 80 -0.87 -5.02 0.05
N PHE A 81 -0.60 -3.72 0.12
CA PHE A 81 0.63 -3.14 -0.42
C PHE A 81 1.89 -3.58 0.36
N PRO A 82 1.91 -3.56 1.72
CA PRO A 82 3.04 -4.11 2.48
C PRO A 82 3.23 -5.61 2.26
N PHE A 83 2.13 -6.36 2.09
CA PHE A 83 2.21 -7.79 1.80
C PHE A 83 2.93 -8.05 0.46
N TYR A 84 2.53 -7.36 -0.62
CA TYR A 84 3.20 -7.50 -1.92
C TYR A 84 4.67 -7.06 -1.85
N SER A 85 4.98 -5.96 -1.17
CA SER A 85 6.36 -5.50 -0.95
C SER A 85 7.20 -6.55 -0.21
N TRP A 86 6.67 -7.12 0.87
CA TRP A 86 7.34 -8.18 1.62
C TRP A 86 7.53 -9.45 0.79
N PHE A 87 6.50 -9.83 0.02
CA PHE A 87 6.55 -11.00 -0.85
C PHE A 87 7.57 -10.84 -1.99
N GLY A 88 7.67 -9.65 -2.58
CA GLY A 88 8.73 -9.30 -3.53
C GLY A 88 10.12 -9.30 -2.90
N SER A 89 10.24 -8.81 -1.66
CA SER A 89 11.49 -8.85 -0.89
C SER A 89 12.05 -10.27 -0.70
N LEU A 90 11.17 -11.26 -0.54
CA LEU A 90 11.57 -12.68 -0.48
C LEU A 90 12.22 -13.16 -1.79
N ARG A 91 11.86 -12.60 -2.94
CA ARG A 91 12.49 -12.87 -4.25
C ARG A 91 13.79 -12.10 -4.48
N GLY A 92 14.18 -11.24 -3.54
CA GLY A 92 15.32 -10.34 -3.69
C GLY A 92 15.03 -9.11 -4.54
N GLU A 93 13.75 -8.87 -4.88
CA GLU A 93 13.26 -7.56 -5.33
C GLU A 93 13.34 -6.59 -4.13
N GLY A 94 13.53 -5.30 -4.37
CA GLY A 94 13.62 -4.34 -3.26
C GLY A 94 12.30 -4.30 -2.47
N SER A 95 12.36 -4.23 -1.14
CA SER A 95 11.19 -3.88 -0.34
C SER A 95 10.90 -2.39 -0.48
N ASN A 96 9.65 -2.03 -0.74
CA ASN A 96 9.19 -0.64 -0.67
C ASN A 96 9.46 -0.09 0.73
N SER A 97 10.06 1.09 0.80
CA SER A 97 10.28 1.81 2.04
C SER A 97 8.96 2.36 2.59
N LEU A 98 8.94 2.74 3.87
CA LEU A 98 7.79 3.45 4.45
C LEU A 98 7.51 4.77 3.73
N GLU A 99 8.53 5.38 3.14
CA GLU A 99 8.39 6.58 2.31
C GLU A 99 7.63 6.27 1.03
N ASP A 100 8.01 5.23 0.28
CA ASP A 100 7.33 4.81 -0.96
C ASP A 100 5.84 4.47 -0.71
N ILE A 101 5.57 3.76 0.39
CA ILE A 101 4.19 3.44 0.80
C ILE A 101 3.42 4.74 1.07
N SER A 102 4.02 5.67 1.81
CA SER A 102 3.36 6.91 2.18
C SER A 102 3.14 7.81 0.96
N GLU A 103 4.09 7.91 0.05
CA GLU A 103 3.93 8.65 -1.21
C GLU A 103 2.80 8.08 -2.06
N PHE A 104 2.75 6.75 -2.20
CA PHE A 104 1.67 6.08 -2.92
C PHE A 104 0.30 6.44 -2.33
N PHE A 105 0.14 6.35 -1.01
CA PHE A 105 -1.11 6.72 -0.35
C PHE A 105 -1.44 8.22 -0.48
N LEU A 106 -0.44 9.09 -0.44
CA LEU A 106 -0.62 10.54 -0.58
C LEU A 106 -1.16 10.88 -1.97
N TYR A 107 -0.51 10.36 -3.02
CA TYR A 107 -0.95 10.59 -4.40
C TYR A 107 -2.30 9.93 -4.69
N LEU A 108 -2.49 8.70 -4.22
CA LEU A 108 -3.72 7.96 -4.43
C LEU A 108 -4.91 8.66 -3.77
N ASN A 109 -4.79 9.04 -2.50
CA ASN A 109 -5.88 9.75 -1.82
C ASN A 109 -6.07 11.15 -2.38
N GLY A 110 -5.01 11.91 -2.67
CA GLY A 110 -5.12 13.25 -3.25
C GLY A 110 -5.82 13.24 -4.62
N LEU A 111 -5.39 12.36 -5.51
CA LEU A 111 -5.94 12.27 -6.87
C LEU A 111 -7.36 11.71 -6.86
N ILE A 112 -7.59 10.57 -6.19
CA ILE A 112 -8.91 9.92 -6.15
C ILE A 112 -9.93 10.82 -5.45
N PHE A 113 -9.55 11.53 -4.38
CA PHE A 113 -10.43 12.47 -3.71
C PHE A 113 -10.95 13.53 -4.68
N LEU A 114 -10.08 14.17 -5.47
CA LEU A 114 -10.49 15.19 -6.44
C LEU A 114 -11.43 14.61 -7.50
N PHE A 115 -11.11 13.44 -8.06
CA PHE A 115 -11.98 12.78 -9.04
C PHE A 115 -13.35 12.40 -8.45
N HIS A 116 -13.35 11.81 -7.25
CA HIS A 116 -14.57 11.41 -6.57
C HIS A 116 -15.41 12.61 -6.15
N CYS A 117 -14.79 13.74 -5.80
CA CYS A 117 -15.49 14.95 -5.42
C CYS A 117 -16.28 15.55 -6.59
N PHE A 118 -15.64 15.74 -7.75
CA PHE A 118 -16.23 16.49 -8.87
C PHE A 118 -16.93 15.61 -9.92
N VAL A 119 -16.35 14.47 -10.26
CA VAL A 119 -16.81 13.65 -11.40
C VAL A 119 -17.61 12.43 -10.93
N GLY A 120 -17.26 11.91 -9.75
CA GLY A 120 -17.70 10.59 -9.33
C GLY A 120 -17.13 9.49 -10.23
N ILE A 121 -17.34 8.23 -9.85
CA ILE A 121 -16.94 7.07 -10.68
C ILE A 121 -18.20 6.56 -11.38
N ARG A 122 -18.46 7.12 -12.57
CA ARG A 122 -19.61 6.75 -13.39
C ARG A 122 -19.25 5.60 -14.32
N LEU A 123 -19.90 4.44 -14.16
CA LEU A 123 -19.85 3.38 -15.16
C LEU A 123 -20.81 3.73 -16.30
N LYS A 124 -20.42 3.42 -17.56
CA LYS A 124 -21.11 3.84 -18.80
C LYS A 124 -22.61 3.46 -18.93
N HIS A 125 -23.20 2.72 -17.98
CA HIS A 125 -24.59 2.23 -18.04
C HIS A 125 -25.58 2.98 -17.12
N GLY A 126 -25.38 4.29 -16.91
CA GLY A 126 -26.42 5.19 -16.36
C GLY A 126 -26.69 5.09 -14.86
N LYS A 127 -26.28 4.01 -14.18
CA LYS A 127 -26.21 3.94 -12.71
C LYS A 127 -24.75 4.12 -12.30
N GLY A 128 -24.43 5.26 -11.68
CA GLY A 128 -23.07 5.53 -11.19
C GLY A 128 -22.64 4.46 -10.17
N PHE A 129 -21.39 3.99 -10.27
CA PHE A 129 -20.82 3.05 -9.29
C PHE A 129 -20.55 3.79 -7.98
N LEU A 130 -20.06 5.03 -8.09
CA LEU A 130 -19.93 6.00 -7.01
C LEU A 130 -20.40 7.37 -7.52
N PRO A 131 -21.49 7.94 -6.99
CA PRO A 131 -21.90 9.29 -7.34
C PRO A 131 -20.82 10.31 -6.89
N PRO A 132 -20.72 11.48 -7.54
CA PRO A 132 -19.84 12.55 -7.06
C PRO A 132 -20.17 12.91 -5.60
N LEU A 133 -19.16 13.18 -4.77
CA LEU A 133 -19.37 13.52 -3.36
C LEU A 133 -20.30 14.73 -3.20
N ILE A 134 -20.20 15.72 -4.10
CA ILE A 134 -21.04 16.93 -4.08
C ILE A 134 -22.53 16.61 -4.29
N SER A 135 -22.85 15.48 -4.91
CA SER A 135 -24.23 15.03 -5.16
C SER A 135 -24.81 14.11 -4.08
N LEU A 136 -24.00 13.73 -3.08
CA LEU A 136 -24.44 12.89 -1.96
C LEU A 136 -25.21 13.71 -0.92
N ASP A 137 -25.91 13.01 -0.02
CA ASP A 137 -26.62 13.63 1.10
C ASP A 137 -25.61 14.37 1.98
N SER A 138 -25.86 15.67 2.19
CA SER A 138 -24.99 16.56 2.97
C SER A 138 -24.81 16.10 4.42
N ARG A 139 -25.74 15.29 4.96
CA ARG A 139 -25.64 14.71 6.30
C ARG A 139 -24.52 13.67 6.43
N TYR A 140 -24.15 13.01 5.34
CA TYR A 140 -23.26 11.85 5.35
C TYR A 140 -22.00 12.04 4.51
N VAL A 141 -21.98 13.05 3.64
CA VAL A 141 -20.82 13.37 2.76
C VAL A 141 -19.54 13.67 3.53
N TRP A 142 -19.63 14.15 4.77
CA TRP A 142 -18.46 14.45 5.58
C TRP A 142 -17.61 13.20 5.87
N PHE A 143 -18.21 12.00 5.91
CA PHE A 143 -17.52 10.76 6.23
C PHE A 143 -16.49 10.34 5.17
N PRO A 144 -16.84 10.20 3.87
CA PRO A 144 -15.85 9.92 2.83
C PRO A 144 -14.81 11.05 2.71
N ILE A 145 -15.21 12.32 2.84
CA ILE A 145 -14.28 13.46 2.81
C ILE A 145 -13.26 13.35 3.95
N ALA A 146 -13.73 13.17 5.18
CA ALA A 146 -12.88 13.02 6.36
C ALA A 146 -11.93 11.83 6.20
N THR A 147 -12.42 10.72 5.64
CA THR A 147 -11.58 9.55 5.36
C THR A 147 -10.42 9.87 4.42
N TYR A 148 -10.68 10.50 3.26
CA TYR A 148 -9.61 10.89 2.34
C TYR A 148 -8.60 11.83 2.99
N LEU A 149 -9.09 12.82 3.76
CA LEU A 149 -8.23 13.77 4.45
C LEU A 149 -7.35 13.09 5.51
N ILE A 150 -7.91 12.19 6.33
CA ILE A 150 -7.17 11.46 7.36
C ILE A 150 -6.03 10.67 6.73
N PHE A 151 -6.32 9.87 5.69
CA PHE A 151 -5.27 9.07 5.03
C PHE A 151 -4.23 9.96 4.32
N PHE A 152 -4.67 11.06 3.70
CA PHE A 152 -3.76 12.04 3.09
C PHE A 152 -2.82 12.68 4.12
N PHE A 153 -3.34 13.14 5.26
CA PHE A 153 -2.54 13.77 6.31
C PHE A 153 -1.62 12.79 7.01
N ILE A 154 -2.07 11.56 7.28
CA ILE A 154 -1.23 10.51 7.85
C ILE A 154 -0.01 10.30 6.93
N SER A 155 -0.23 10.10 5.63
CA SER A 155 0.84 9.89 4.66
C SER A 155 1.78 11.09 4.56
N ALA A 156 1.25 12.31 4.47
CA ALA A 156 2.06 13.52 4.41
C ALA A 156 2.92 13.70 5.67
N LEU A 157 2.35 13.43 6.85
CA LEU A 157 3.07 13.51 8.11
C LEU A 157 4.14 12.43 8.22
N THR A 158 3.87 11.21 7.77
CA THR A 158 4.86 10.13 7.75
C THR A 158 6.07 10.49 6.89
N ILE A 159 5.86 11.00 5.68
CA ILE A 159 6.95 11.48 4.79
C ILE A 159 7.74 12.60 5.47
N LEU A 160 7.05 13.58 6.06
CA LEU A 160 7.70 14.70 6.74
C LEU A 160 8.58 14.22 7.90
N ILE A 161 8.10 13.28 8.71
CA ILE A 161 8.84 12.70 9.84
C ILE A 161 10.06 11.91 9.33
N LEU A 162 9.89 11.09 8.29
CA LEU A 162 10.99 10.33 7.68
C LEU A 162 12.10 11.27 7.19
N LYS A 163 11.74 12.30 6.44
CA LYS A 163 12.68 13.31 5.91
C LYS A 163 13.35 14.12 7.02
N TYR A 164 12.61 14.47 8.08
CA TYR A 164 13.18 15.15 9.24
C TYR A 164 14.22 14.27 9.95
N ASN A 165 13.92 12.98 10.14
CA ASN A 165 14.81 12.03 10.78
C ASN A 165 16.07 11.75 9.96
N GLU A 166 15.95 11.64 8.63
CA GLU A 166 17.08 11.50 7.72
C GLU A 166 18.03 12.70 7.86
N LYS A 167 17.50 13.93 7.73
CA LYS A 167 18.28 15.16 7.90
C LYS A 167 18.93 15.27 9.28
N LYS A 168 18.27 14.77 10.32
CA LYS A 168 18.83 14.74 11.69
C LYS A 168 20.01 13.77 11.79
N ARG A 169 19.95 12.61 11.12
CA ARG A 169 21.03 11.62 11.08
C ARG A 169 22.24 12.17 10.33
N GLU A 170 22.06 12.79 9.16
CA GLU A 170 23.14 13.41 8.39
C GLU A 170 23.92 14.45 9.21
N LYS A 171 23.22 15.34 9.91
CA LYS A 171 23.84 16.35 10.78
C LYS A 171 24.56 15.75 12.00
N HIS A 172 24.15 14.58 12.46
CA HIS A 172 24.82 13.89 13.55
C HIS A 172 26.10 13.22 13.06
N ASP A 173 26.06 12.60 11.89
CA ASP A 173 27.24 11.95 11.30
C ASP A 173 28.30 12.97 10.91
N GLN A 174 27.93 14.12 10.32
CA GLN A 174 28.85 15.23 10.05
C GLN A 174 29.57 15.75 11.31
N ARG A 175 28.92 15.73 12.48
CA ARG A 175 29.53 16.12 13.76
C ARG A 175 30.46 15.07 14.37
N LYS A 176 30.44 13.82 13.88
CA LYS A 176 31.38 12.77 14.32
C LYS A 176 32.69 12.76 13.54
N PHE A 177 32.72 13.37 12.35
CA PHE A 177 33.89 13.39 11.47
C PHE A 177 34.64 14.73 11.47
N ASN A 178 34.12 15.74 12.17
CA ASN A 178 34.80 16.99 12.52
C ASN A 178 35.28 16.94 13.97
#